data_AF-A0A9W9YV28-F1
#
_entry.id   AF-A0A9W9YV28-F1
#
_cell.length_a   1.000
_cell.length_b   1.000
_cell.length_c   1.000
_cell.angle_alpha   90.00
_cell.angle_beta   90.00
_cell.angle_gamma   90.00
#
_symmetry.space_group_name_H-M   'P 1'
#
loop_
_entity.id
_entity.type
_entity.pdbx_description
1 polymer ?
#
loop_
_entity_poly.entity_id
_entity_poly.type
_entity_poly.pdbx_seq_one_letter_code
_entity_poly.pdbx_strand_id
1 'polypeptide(L)'
;MWHTISQSATCIDAFSLKRRIAHKSTHWPSEVYEYLNSDKYIQKVVSHADLLWQRMKDQRDNDFRITMMVGYLKLYQLSRPVLNGYDCLLVDEAQDCTPAASDILLRQSCAKILVGDPHQQIYAFRGARNALQEVTSTHTFYLTQSFRFGPEIAYVASCVLDVLKGVRNKTLVGGAKRGSVLGEKCGQLCVITRCNYTLFNEAVNVCCANNNTKGLQGLALDRVLDIHKLFTAGTNKRE
;
A
#
# COMPACT_ATOMS: atom_id res chain seq x y z
N MET A 1 -21.92 8.92 20.22
CA MET A 1 -20.55 9.29 19.79
C MET A 1 -19.74 8.09 19.26
N TRP A 2 -19.90 6.87 19.82
CA TRP A 2 -19.26 5.64 19.34
C TRP A 2 -19.83 5.04 18.03
N HIS A 3 -21.11 5.29 17.71
CA HIS A 3 -21.69 4.86 16.42
C HIS A 3 -21.21 5.68 15.21
N THR A 4 -20.86 6.95 15.41
CA THR A 4 -20.49 7.87 14.32
C THR A 4 -19.11 7.57 13.74
N ILE A 5 -18.17 7.08 14.57
CA ILE A 5 -16.80 6.74 14.13
C ILE A 5 -16.77 5.39 13.39
N SER A 6 -17.57 4.41 13.83
CA SER A 6 -17.75 3.14 13.10
C SER A 6 -18.40 3.36 11.74
N GLN A 7 -19.38 4.25 11.64
CA GLN A 7 -20.00 4.64 10.36
C GLN A 7 -18.99 5.36 9.45
N SER A 8 -18.10 6.20 9.99
CA SER A 8 -17.14 6.93 9.15
C SER A 8 -16.12 6.04 8.43
N ALA A 9 -15.70 4.92 9.03
CA ALA A 9 -14.74 4.00 8.41
C ALA A 9 -15.36 3.18 7.27
N THR A 10 -16.61 2.70 7.44
CA THR A 10 -17.38 2.06 6.36
C THR A 10 -17.82 3.06 5.29
N CYS A 11 -18.13 4.30 5.66
CA CYS A 11 -18.48 5.35 4.71
C CYS A 11 -17.28 5.77 3.84
N ILE A 12 -16.06 5.83 4.37
CA ILE A 12 -14.87 6.21 3.58
C ILE A 12 -14.56 5.14 2.51
N ASP A 13 -14.66 3.86 2.84
CA ASP A 13 -14.48 2.78 1.85
C ASP A 13 -15.65 2.69 0.86
N ALA A 14 -16.89 2.92 1.30
CA ALA A 14 -18.04 3.03 0.40
C ALA A 14 -17.94 4.26 -0.54
N PHE A 15 -17.39 5.38 -0.06
CA PHE A 15 -17.12 6.57 -0.88
C PHE A 15 -15.97 6.34 -1.87
N SER A 16 -14.94 5.59 -1.46
CA SER A 16 -13.83 5.18 -2.34
C SER A 16 -14.30 4.20 -3.42
N LEU A 17 -15.24 3.31 -3.08
CA LEU A 17 -15.95 2.46 -4.03
C LEU A 17 -16.81 3.30 -4.99
N LYS A 18 -17.58 4.29 -4.49
CA LYS A 18 -18.33 5.26 -5.31
C LYS A 18 -17.43 5.98 -6.31
N ARG A 19 -16.24 6.44 -5.88
CA ARG A 19 -15.29 7.17 -6.74
C ARG A 19 -14.67 6.27 -7.82
N ARG A 20 -14.39 5.00 -7.51
CA ARG A 20 -13.85 4.01 -8.47
C ARG A 20 -14.89 3.49 -9.46
N ILE A 21 -16.15 3.35 -9.04
CA ILE A 21 -17.26 2.95 -9.92
C ILE A 21 -17.61 4.11 -10.86
N ALA A 22 -17.67 5.35 -10.36
CA ALA A 22 -17.96 6.53 -11.17
C ALA A 22 -16.93 6.75 -12.31
N HIS A 23 -15.65 6.46 -12.08
CA HIS A 23 -14.60 6.67 -13.09
C HIS A 23 -14.60 5.66 -14.24
N LYS A 24 -15.35 4.55 -14.13
CA LYS A 24 -15.55 3.56 -15.21
C LYS A 24 -16.96 3.60 -15.82
N SER A 25 -17.83 4.50 -15.36
CA SER A 25 -19.29 4.46 -15.58
C SER A 25 -19.78 5.21 -16.82
N THR A 26 -19.10 5.14 -17.96
CA THR A 26 -19.66 5.68 -19.22
C THR A 26 -20.66 4.73 -19.91
N HIS A 27 -20.88 3.52 -19.38
CA HIS A 27 -21.69 2.47 -20.03
C HIS A 27 -22.79 1.86 -19.15
N TRP A 28 -23.08 2.41 -17.96
CA TRP A 28 -24.14 1.86 -17.12
C TRP A 28 -25.49 2.53 -17.42
N PRO A 29 -26.57 1.75 -17.62
CA PRO A 29 -27.92 2.30 -17.73
C PRO A 29 -28.28 3.12 -16.49
N SER A 30 -28.94 4.27 -16.68
CA SER A 30 -29.27 5.23 -15.61
C SER A 30 -30.03 4.58 -14.44
N GLU A 31 -30.87 3.60 -14.73
CA GLU A 31 -31.64 2.82 -13.74
C GLU A 31 -30.74 2.05 -12.76
N VAL A 32 -29.60 1.54 -13.23
CA VAL A 32 -28.63 0.83 -12.38
C VAL A 32 -27.90 1.82 -11.46
N TYR A 33 -27.60 3.02 -11.96
CA TYR A 33 -26.96 4.07 -11.16
C TYR A 33 -27.90 4.60 -10.07
N GLU A 34 -29.20 4.69 -10.37
CA GLU A 34 -30.24 5.11 -9.43
C GLU A 34 -30.50 4.04 -8.36
N TYR A 35 -30.54 2.75 -8.76
CA TYR A 35 -30.64 1.63 -7.82
C TYR A 35 -29.43 1.54 -6.88
N LEU A 36 -28.21 1.65 -7.41
CA LEU A 36 -26.97 1.62 -6.62
C LEU A 36 -26.86 2.80 -5.64
N ASN A 37 -27.53 3.91 -5.90
CA ASN A 37 -27.61 5.06 -5.01
C ASN A 37 -28.87 5.09 -4.13
N SER A 38 -29.77 4.10 -4.25
CA SER A 38 -30.95 4.01 -3.40
C SER A 38 -30.54 3.71 -1.95
N ASP A 39 -31.20 4.37 -0.99
CA ASP A 39 -30.97 4.15 0.45
C ASP A 39 -31.18 2.68 0.83
N LYS A 40 -32.09 1.99 0.14
CA LYS A 40 -32.38 0.57 0.34
C LYS A 40 -31.21 -0.33 -0.06
N TYR A 41 -30.49 0.00 -1.14
CA TYR A 41 -29.28 -0.73 -1.54
C TYR A 41 -28.14 -0.46 -0.56
N ILE A 42 -27.94 0.81 -0.19
CA ILE A 42 -26.91 1.19 0.79
C ILE A 42 -27.13 0.48 2.12
N GLN A 43 -28.36 0.44 2.64
CA GLN A 43 -28.69 -0.28 3.87
C GLN A 43 -28.41 -1.78 3.78
N LYS A 44 -28.71 -2.44 2.64
CA LYS A 44 -28.36 -3.84 2.42
C LYS A 44 -26.86 -4.08 2.37
N VAL A 45 -26.12 -3.22 1.66
CA VAL A 45 -24.65 -3.33 1.61
C VAL A 45 -24.05 -3.16 3.00
N VAL A 46 -24.56 -2.21 3.79
CA VAL A 46 -24.11 -2.00 5.17
C VAL A 46 -24.42 -3.21 6.06
N SER A 47 -25.60 -3.81 5.97
CA SER A 47 -25.95 -4.98 6.78
C SER A 47 -25.11 -6.21 6.41
N HIS A 48 -24.87 -6.43 5.12
CA HIS A 48 -23.97 -7.50 4.66
C HIS A 48 -22.51 -7.25 5.05
N ALA A 49 -22.05 -5.99 4.99
CA ALA A 49 -20.70 -5.63 5.41
C ALA A 49 -20.49 -5.82 6.92
N ASP A 50 -21.49 -5.49 7.75
CA ASP A 50 -21.43 -5.75 9.20
C ASP A 50 -21.43 -7.25 9.49
N LEU A 51 -22.31 -8.03 8.84
CA LEU A 51 -22.30 -9.49 8.97
C LEU A 51 -20.94 -10.09 8.59
N LEU A 52 -20.36 -9.65 7.47
CA LEU A 52 -19.03 -10.08 7.03
C LEU A 52 -17.96 -9.70 8.06
N TRP A 53 -18.00 -8.48 8.59
CA TRP A 53 -17.08 -8.03 9.63
C TRP A 53 -17.18 -8.86 10.92
N GLN A 54 -18.40 -9.22 11.36
CA GLN A 54 -18.59 -10.08 12.52
C GLN A 54 -17.99 -11.48 12.30
N ARG A 55 -18.20 -12.07 11.11
CA ARG A 55 -17.60 -13.36 10.75
C ARG A 55 -16.09 -13.28 10.69
N MET A 56 -15.55 -12.21 10.14
CA MET A 56 -14.09 -11.97 10.05
C MET A 56 -13.43 -11.87 11.44
N LYS A 57 -14.11 -11.31 12.44
CA LYS A 57 -13.59 -11.24 13.81
C LYS A 57 -13.57 -12.58 14.54
N ASP A 58 -14.41 -13.55 14.14
CA ASP A 58 -14.46 -14.85 14.80
C ASP A 58 -13.23 -15.68 14.43
N GLN A 59 -12.38 -15.95 15.41
CA GLN A 59 -11.14 -16.72 15.23
C GLN A 59 -11.42 -18.20 14.87
N ARG A 60 -12.66 -18.67 15.05
CA ARG A 60 -13.08 -20.05 14.75
C ARG A 60 -13.63 -20.21 13.33
N ASP A 61 -13.92 -19.11 12.64
CA ASP A 61 -14.40 -19.14 11.25
C ASP A 61 -13.19 -19.23 10.31
N ASN A 62 -12.97 -20.42 9.74
CA ASN A 62 -11.85 -20.68 8.83
C ASN A 62 -12.12 -20.19 7.40
N ASP A 63 -13.37 -19.89 7.04
CA ASP A 63 -13.75 -19.51 5.67
C ASP A 63 -13.45 -18.02 5.41
N PHE A 64 -13.60 -17.17 6.42
CA PHE A 64 -13.40 -15.72 6.32
C PHE A 64 -12.32 -15.19 7.27
N ARG A 65 -11.10 -15.72 7.15
CA ARG A 65 -9.97 -15.22 7.94
C ARG A 65 -9.69 -13.75 7.65
N ILE A 66 -9.53 -12.94 8.71
CA ILE A 66 -8.97 -11.60 8.57
C ILE A 66 -7.64 -11.69 7.83
N THR A 67 -7.50 -10.90 6.77
CA THR A 67 -6.21 -10.75 6.10
C THR A 67 -5.25 -10.08 7.08
N MET A 68 -4.13 -10.77 7.35
CA MET A 68 -3.21 -10.52 8.46
C MET A 68 -2.82 -9.04 8.62
N MET A 69 -2.73 -8.30 7.52
CA MET A 69 -2.09 -6.99 7.49
C MET A 69 -3.03 -5.80 7.77
N VAL A 70 -4.34 -5.90 7.52
CA VAL A 70 -5.24 -4.73 7.59
C VAL A 70 -6.28 -4.87 8.72
N GLY A 71 -6.92 -6.03 8.84
CA GLY A 71 -8.00 -6.21 9.80
C GLY A 71 -7.52 -6.27 11.26
N TYR A 72 -6.45 -7.03 11.55
CA TYR A 72 -5.93 -7.14 12.93
C TYR A 72 -5.38 -5.81 13.43
N LEU A 73 -4.64 -5.10 12.57
CA LEU A 73 -4.11 -3.78 12.94
C LEU A 73 -5.24 -2.80 13.25
N LYS A 74 -6.34 -2.85 12.50
CA LYS A 74 -7.52 -2.01 12.78
C LYS A 74 -8.22 -2.40 14.08
N LEU A 75 -8.39 -3.70 14.34
CA LEU A 75 -8.94 -4.18 15.61
C LEU A 75 -8.07 -3.76 16.79
N TYR A 76 -6.75 -3.87 16.63
CA TYR A 76 -5.78 -3.42 17.62
C TYR A 76 -5.81 -1.90 17.80
N GLN A 77 -5.98 -1.11 16.73
CA GLN A 77 -6.20 0.33 16.88
C GLN A 77 -7.45 0.63 17.72
N LEU A 78 -8.55 -0.09 17.43
CA LEU A 78 -9.83 0.12 18.11
C LEU A 78 -9.82 -0.31 19.58
N SER A 79 -8.97 -1.28 19.96
CA SER A 79 -8.80 -1.65 21.38
C SER A 79 -8.04 -0.61 22.20
N ARG A 80 -7.55 0.47 21.57
CA ARG A 80 -6.82 1.58 22.19
C ARG A 80 -5.68 1.11 23.12
N PRO A 81 -4.70 0.37 22.57
CA PRO A 81 -3.62 -0.21 23.34
C PRO A 81 -2.75 0.89 23.94
N VAL A 82 -2.34 0.66 25.19
CA VAL A 82 -1.34 1.47 25.88
C VAL A 82 -0.10 0.60 26.05
N LEU A 83 0.97 0.97 25.36
CA LEU A 83 2.27 0.31 25.42
C LEU A 83 3.01 0.82 26.66
N ASN A 84 2.79 0.14 27.78
CA ASN A 84 3.50 0.42 29.04
C ASN A 84 4.85 -0.29 29.08
N GLY A 85 5.83 0.32 29.79
CA GLY A 85 7.15 -0.27 30.00
C GLY A 85 8.19 0.03 28.91
N TYR A 86 7.90 0.98 28.00
CA TYR A 86 8.84 1.44 26.98
C TYR A 86 9.10 2.94 27.14
N ASP A 87 10.37 3.32 27.17
CA ASP A 87 10.77 4.72 27.24
C ASP A 87 10.69 5.42 25.88
N CYS A 88 10.96 4.67 24.80
CA CYS A 88 11.00 5.18 23.44
C CYS A 88 10.48 4.15 22.42
N LEU A 89 9.82 4.66 21.37
CA LEU A 89 9.41 3.92 20.17
C LEU A 89 10.23 4.39 18.97
N LEU A 90 10.90 3.46 18.31
CA LEU A 90 11.63 3.68 17.06
C LEU A 90 10.78 3.14 15.92
N VAL A 91 10.46 3.99 14.96
CA VAL A 91 9.63 3.65 13.80
C VAL A 91 10.47 3.88 12.55
N ASP A 92 10.72 2.81 11.83
CA ASP A 92 11.37 2.85 10.52
C ASP A 92 10.32 2.91 9.40
N GLU A 93 10.72 3.40 8.23
CA GLU A 93 9.86 3.59 7.05
C GLU A 93 8.53 4.33 7.37
N ALA A 94 8.61 5.35 8.22
CA ALA A 94 7.43 6.07 8.72
C ALA A 94 6.58 6.71 7.61
N GLN A 95 7.14 6.97 6.43
CA GLN A 95 6.38 7.46 5.27
C GLN A 95 5.33 6.47 4.74
N ASP A 96 5.51 5.17 4.98
CA ASP A 96 4.61 4.10 4.52
C ASP A 96 3.67 3.60 5.63
N CYS A 97 3.65 4.29 6.78
CA CYS A 97 2.72 3.98 7.85
C CYS A 97 1.26 4.22 7.42
N THR A 98 0.40 3.26 7.76
CA THR A 98 -1.05 3.42 7.58
C THR A 98 -1.60 4.35 8.67
N PRO A 99 -2.69 5.10 8.41
CA PRO A 99 -3.30 5.96 9.43
C PRO A 99 -3.66 5.22 10.73
N ALA A 100 -3.99 3.94 10.64
CA ALA A 100 -4.25 3.10 11.82
C ALA A 100 -2.99 2.88 12.66
N ALA A 101 -1.85 2.56 12.03
CA ALA A 101 -0.57 2.42 12.71
C ALA A 101 -0.11 3.75 13.33
N SER A 102 -0.20 4.84 12.56
CA SER A 102 0.18 6.17 13.04
C SER A 102 -0.65 6.60 14.26
N ASP A 103 -1.96 6.33 14.26
CA ASP A 103 -2.83 6.63 15.40
C ASP A 103 -2.44 5.83 16.65
N ILE A 104 -2.09 4.54 16.51
CA ILE A 104 -1.58 3.73 17.63
C ILE A 104 -0.30 4.35 18.18
N LEU A 105 0.67 4.65 17.32
CA LEU A 105 1.98 5.17 17.70
C LEU A 105 1.86 6.54 18.38
N LEU A 106 1.10 7.47 17.81
CA LEU A 106 0.97 8.83 18.32
C LEU A 106 0.27 8.90 19.68
N ARG A 107 -0.66 7.96 19.96
CA ARG A 107 -1.37 7.87 21.25
C ARG A 107 -0.48 7.47 22.42
N GLN A 108 0.67 6.84 22.18
CA GLN A 108 1.55 6.38 23.25
C GLN A 108 2.17 7.58 23.97
N SER A 109 2.37 7.53 25.28
CA SER A 109 2.95 8.64 26.05
C SER A 109 4.48 8.73 25.96
N CYS A 110 5.14 7.71 25.42
CA CYS A 110 6.59 7.62 25.31
C CYS A 110 7.16 8.45 24.15
N ALA A 111 8.49 8.65 24.17
CA ALA A 111 9.21 9.34 23.12
C ALA A 111 9.11 8.56 21.80
N LYS A 112 8.93 9.24 20.67
CA LYS A 112 8.92 8.59 19.35
C LYS A 112 10.03 9.14 18.47
N ILE A 113 10.76 8.24 17.83
CA ILE A 113 11.77 8.54 16.81
C ILE A 113 11.26 7.95 15.50
N LEU A 114 10.92 8.83 14.55
CA LEU A 114 10.44 8.44 13.23
C LEU A 114 11.58 8.60 12.24
N VAL A 115 11.91 7.52 11.53
CA VAL A 115 12.94 7.45 10.50
C VAL A 115 12.29 7.04 9.18
N GLY A 116 12.77 7.64 8.09
CA GLY A 116 12.30 7.31 6.75
C GLY A 116 12.56 8.44 5.76
N ASP A 117 12.08 8.26 4.53
CA ASP A 117 12.22 9.23 3.44
C ASP A 117 10.85 9.60 2.85
N PRO A 118 10.37 10.84 3.03
CA PRO A 118 9.12 11.31 2.43
C PRO A 118 9.06 11.16 0.91
N HIS A 119 10.21 11.11 0.24
CA HIS A 119 10.32 11.00 -1.22
C HIS A 119 10.31 9.56 -1.73
N GLN A 120 10.40 8.55 -0.85
CA GLN A 120 10.37 7.13 -1.20
C GLN A 120 9.03 6.44 -0.85
N GLN A 121 7.96 7.22 -0.65
CA GLN A 121 6.63 6.66 -0.42
C GLN A 121 6.12 5.91 -1.66
N ILE A 122 6.02 4.58 -1.57
CA ILE A 122 5.55 3.71 -2.66
C ILE A 122 4.25 2.96 -2.32
N TYR A 123 3.82 2.96 -1.06
CA TYR A 123 2.60 2.27 -0.63
C TYR A 123 1.34 3.15 -0.54
N ALA A 124 1.35 4.32 -1.20
CA ALA A 124 0.19 5.23 -1.24
C ALA A 124 -1.11 4.55 -1.73
N PHE A 125 -1.02 3.56 -2.63
CA PHE A 125 -2.17 2.80 -3.12
C PHE A 125 -2.89 1.98 -2.04
N ARG A 126 -2.24 1.72 -0.89
CA ARG A 126 -2.80 1.01 0.27
C ARG A 126 -3.44 1.96 1.28
N GLY A 127 -3.53 3.25 0.95
CA GLY A 127 -4.01 4.28 1.87
C GLY A 127 -2.98 4.68 2.92
N ALA A 128 -1.70 4.32 2.75
CA ALA A 128 -0.61 4.86 3.55
C ALA A 128 -0.57 6.38 3.39
N ARG A 129 -0.42 7.10 4.51
CA ARG A 129 -0.26 8.55 4.53
C ARG A 129 1.12 8.86 5.06
N ASN A 130 1.75 9.90 4.52
CA ASN A 130 3.13 10.21 4.86
C ASN A 130 3.20 10.75 6.30
N ALA A 131 3.41 9.86 7.28
CA ALA A 131 3.42 10.23 8.69
C ALA A 131 4.54 11.22 9.01
N LEU A 132 5.64 11.20 8.25
CA LEU A 132 6.74 12.17 8.40
C LEU A 132 6.32 13.61 8.06
N GLN A 133 5.26 13.81 7.27
CA GLN A 133 4.73 15.13 6.93
C GLN A 133 3.55 15.54 7.83
N GLU A 134 2.75 14.58 8.28
CA GLU A 134 1.55 14.86 9.09
C GLU A 134 1.86 15.07 10.58
N VAL A 135 2.96 14.49 11.08
CA VAL A 135 3.32 14.57 12.50
C VAL A 135 4.16 15.81 12.77
N THR A 136 3.72 16.65 13.70
CA THR A 136 4.53 17.76 14.22
C THR A 136 5.70 17.20 15.02
N SER A 137 6.91 17.31 14.48
CA SER A 137 8.13 16.86 15.15
C SER A 137 8.68 17.95 16.07
N THR A 138 9.24 17.53 17.22
CA THR A 138 9.99 18.45 18.09
C THR A 138 11.32 18.83 17.48
N HIS A 139 12.00 17.87 16.88
CA HIS A 139 13.28 18.04 16.18
C HIS A 139 13.25 17.28 14.86
N THR A 140 13.82 17.87 13.81
CA THR A 140 13.99 17.21 12.51
C THR A 140 15.45 17.24 12.11
N PHE A 141 16.01 16.06 11.85
CA PHE A 141 17.38 15.90 11.38
C PHE A 141 17.36 15.34 9.96
N TYR A 142 18.28 15.81 9.12
CA TYR A 142 18.40 15.37 7.73
C TYR A 142 19.72 14.65 7.53
N LEU A 143 19.66 13.39 7.10
CA LEU A 143 20.82 12.63 6.69
C LEU A 143 21.01 12.78 5.19
N THR A 144 21.91 13.67 4.78
CA THR A 144 22.18 13.94 3.35
C THR A 144 23.26 13.06 2.76
N GLN A 145 24.11 12.44 3.59
CA GLN A 145 25.21 11.60 3.13
C GLN A 145 24.77 10.16 2.91
N SER A 146 25.00 9.66 1.69
CA SER A 146 24.76 8.27 1.30
C SER A 146 26.05 7.46 1.38
N PHE A 147 25.95 6.27 1.96
CA PHE A 147 27.02 5.26 1.95
C PHE A 147 26.84 4.22 0.83
N ARG A 148 25.74 4.30 0.08
CA ARG A 148 25.35 3.29 -0.92
C ARG A 148 25.97 3.56 -2.29
N PHE A 149 26.13 4.82 -2.66
CA PHE A 149 26.57 5.22 -3.99
C PHE A 149 27.50 6.43 -3.95
N GLY A 150 28.26 6.60 -5.03
CA GLY A 150 29.20 7.70 -5.23
C GLY A 150 28.55 9.04 -5.59
N PRO A 151 29.35 10.11 -5.69
CA PRO A 151 28.86 11.45 -5.99
C PRO A 151 28.15 11.54 -7.35
N GLU A 152 28.52 10.70 -8.32
CA GLU A 152 27.94 10.70 -9.67
C GLU A 152 26.44 10.35 -9.64
N ILE A 153 26.08 9.28 -8.93
CA ILE A 153 24.68 8.88 -8.73
C ILE A 153 23.95 9.89 -7.85
N ALA A 154 24.64 10.43 -6.82
CA ALA A 154 24.04 11.42 -5.91
C ALA A 154 23.65 12.71 -6.63
N TYR A 155 24.47 13.14 -7.59
CA TYR A 155 24.18 14.29 -8.44
C TYR A 155 22.91 14.06 -9.28
N VAL A 156 22.83 12.93 -9.99
CA VAL A 156 21.65 12.60 -10.80
C VAL A 156 20.39 12.51 -9.94
N ALA A 157 20.46 11.84 -8.79
CA ALA A 157 19.34 11.75 -7.86
C ALA A 157 18.90 13.13 -7.35
N SER A 158 19.84 14.02 -7.03
CA SER A 158 19.55 15.40 -6.62
C SER A 158 18.88 16.21 -7.74
N CYS A 159 19.34 16.08 -8.98
CA CYS A 159 18.69 16.72 -10.13
C CYS A 159 17.24 16.24 -10.30
N VAL A 160 17.00 14.93 -10.16
CA VAL A 160 15.63 14.38 -10.22
C VAL A 160 14.76 14.93 -9.09
N LEU A 161 15.29 15.05 -7.87
CA LEU A 161 14.58 15.62 -6.73
C LEU A 161 14.27 17.11 -6.90
N ASP A 162 15.19 17.89 -7.47
CA ASP A 162 14.97 19.30 -7.77
C ASP A 162 13.91 19.47 -8.86
N VAL A 163 14.09 18.81 -10.02
CA VAL A 163 13.21 18.99 -11.17
C VAL A 163 11.81 18.44 -10.93
N LEU A 164 11.67 17.26 -10.32
CA LEU A 164 10.37 16.61 -10.14
C LEU A 164 9.66 16.98 -8.83
N LYS A 165 10.40 17.34 -7.79
CA LYS A 165 9.85 17.56 -6.44
C LYS A 165 10.20 18.93 -5.84
N GLY A 166 10.97 19.77 -6.54
CA GLY A 166 11.33 21.11 -6.09
C GLY A 166 12.26 21.13 -4.86
N VAL A 167 12.96 20.04 -4.59
CA VAL A 167 13.81 19.92 -3.38
C VAL A 167 15.20 20.51 -3.68
N ARG A 168 15.42 21.76 -3.24
CA ARG A 168 16.68 22.51 -3.50
C ARG A 168 17.58 22.72 -2.30
N ASN A 169 17.03 22.60 -1.10
CA ASN A 169 17.73 22.90 0.16
C ASN A 169 18.30 21.67 0.87
N LYS A 170 18.21 20.48 0.24
CA LYS A 170 18.61 19.19 0.82
C LYS A 170 19.37 18.38 -0.22
N THR A 171 20.59 18.82 -0.53
CA THR A 171 21.44 18.16 -1.52
C THR A 171 21.93 16.82 -1.00
N LEU A 172 21.72 15.76 -1.77
CA LEU A 172 22.20 14.42 -1.48
C LEU A 172 23.70 14.35 -1.78
N VAL A 173 24.48 13.87 -0.82
CA VAL A 173 25.93 13.75 -0.94
C VAL A 173 26.28 12.27 -1.07
N GLY A 174 26.96 11.90 -2.15
CA GLY A 174 27.45 10.54 -2.35
C GLY A 174 28.66 10.22 -1.45
N GLY A 175 28.90 8.94 -1.23
CA GLY A 175 30.08 8.46 -0.50
C GLY A 175 31.37 8.66 -1.31
N ALA A 176 32.52 8.44 -0.68
CA ALA A 176 33.83 8.68 -1.31
C ALA A 176 34.17 7.72 -2.48
N LYS A 177 33.45 6.62 -2.64
CA LYS A 177 33.67 5.66 -3.73
C LYS A 177 33.12 6.24 -5.03
N ARG A 178 33.96 6.33 -6.07
CA ARG A 178 33.51 6.67 -7.43
C ARG A 178 32.57 5.59 -7.96
N GLY A 179 31.43 6.01 -8.48
CA GLY A 179 30.46 5.15 -9.16
C GLY A 179 30.34 5.49 -10.65
N SER A 180 29.57 4.69 -11.38
CA SER A 180 29.18 4.96 -12.76
C SER A 180 27.67 4.97 -12.88
N VAL A 181 27.13 5.95 -13.61
CA VAL A 181 25.69 6.06 -13.89
C VAL A 181 25.30 5.22 -15.12
N LEU A 182 26.26 4.92 -16.00
CA LEU A 182 26.02 4.16 -17.23
C LEU A 182 25.82 2.66 -16.97
N GLY A 183 26.18 2.19 -15.77
CA GLY A 183 26.06 0.80 -15.34
C GLY A 183 27.05 -0.13 -16.04
N GLU A 184 27.61 -1.07 -15.31
CA GLU A 184 28.34 -2.20 -15.88
C GLU A 184 27.48 -3.46 -15.72
N LYS A 185 27.35 -4.26 -16.79
CA LYS A 185 26.69 -5.57 -16.70
C LYS A 185 27.67 -6.57 -16.06
N CYS A 186 27.79 -6.52 -14.75
CA CYS A 186 28.60 -7.46 -13.99
C CYS A 186 27.74 -8.19 -12.95
N GLY A 187 27.73 -9.53 -13.00
CA GLY A 187 27.04 -10.37 -12.03
C GLY A 187 25.55 -10.60 -12.32
N GLN A 188 24.75 -10.70 -11.24
CA GLN A 188 23.34 -11.06 -11.30
C GLN A 188 22.47 -9.87 -11.74
N LEU A 189 21.67 -10.06 -12.79
CA LEU A 189 20.75 -9.04 -13.30
C LEU A 189 19.51 -8.93 -12.41
N CYS A 190 19.22 -7.72 -11.91
CA CYS A 190 17.95 -7.40 -11.25
C CYS A 190 17.13 -6.50 -12.17
N VAL A 191 15.93 -6.95 -12.54
CA VAL A 191 15.00 -6.17 -13.37
C VAL A 191 13.93 -5.57 -12.46
N ILE A 192 13.85 -4.24 -12.44
CA ILE A 192 12.83 -3.51 -11.69
C ILE A 192 11.74 -3.09 -12.66
N THR A 193 10.48 -3.38 -12.32
CA THR A 193 9.33 -3.06 -13.17
C THR A 193 8.28 -2.27 -12.40
N ARG A 194 7.46 -1.52 -13.13
CA ARG A 194 6.45 -0.63 -12.52
C ARG A 194 5.20 -1.38 -12.06
N CYS A 195 4.84 -2.47 -12.73
CA CYS A 195 3.62 -3.21 -12.40
C CYS A 195 3.85 -4.72 -12.35
N ASN A 196 2.99 -5.40 -11.58
CA ASN A 196 3.05 -6.86 -11.44
C ASN A 196 2.91 -7.57 -12.80
N TYR A 197 2.18 -6.98 -13.75
CA TYR A 197 2.07 -7.50 -15.11
C TYR A 197 3.43 -7.52 -15.83
N THR A 198 4.17 -6.40 -15.82
CA THR A 198 5.50 -6.36 -16.43
C THR A 198 6.49 -7.24 -15.69
N LEU A 199 6.40 -7.32 -14.35
CA LEU A 199 7.22 -8.23 -13.57
C LEU A 199 6.99 -9.69 -14.00
N PHE A 200 5.73 -10.08 -14.15
CA PHE A 200 5.36 -11.40 -14.60
C PHE A 200 5.85 -11.68 -16.02
N ASN A 201 5.69 -10.73 -16.94
CA ASN A 201 6.17 -10.87 -18.31
C ASN A 201 7.69 -11.07 -18.38
N GLU A 202 8.45 -10.27 -17.63
CA GLU A 202 9.90 -10.42 -17.55
C GLU A 202 10.31 -11.75 -16.90
N ALA A 203 9.61 -12.18 -15.85
CA ALA A 203 9.85 -13.47 -15.22
C ALA A 203 9.61 -14.63 -16.20
N VAL A 204 8.53 -14.58 -16.99
CA VAL A 204 8.24 -15.57 -18.04
C VAL A 204 9.33 -15.57 -19.10
N ASN A 205 9.75 -14.39 -19.59
CA ASN A 205 10.82 -14.28 -20.59
C ASN A 205 12.11 -14.97 -20.11
N VAL A 206 12.51 -14.72 -18.86
CA VAL A 206 13.71 -15.34 -18.27
C VAL A 206 13.54 -16.85 -18.05
N CYS A 207 12.36 -17.30 -17.61
CA CYS A 207 12.10 -18.73 -17.40
C CYS A 207 12.07 -19.51 -18.73
N CYS A 208 11.47 -18.95 -19.77
CA CYS A 208 11.44 -19.52 -21.12
C CYS A 208 12.82 -19.56 -21.76
N ALA A 209 13.65 -18.52 -21.55
CA ALA A 209 15.02 -18.49 -22.07
C ALA A 209 15.94 -19.53 -21.38
N ASN A 210 15.73 -19.80 -20.08
CA ASN A 210 16.59 -20.68 -19.28
C ASN A 210 16.02 -22.10 -19.06
N ASN A 211 14.88 -22.47 -19.67
CA ASN A 211 14.18 -23.75 -19.47
C ASN A 211 13.91 -24.10 -17.99
N ASN A 212 13.81 -23.10 -17.12
CA ASN A 212 13.79 -23.30 -15.67
C ASN A 212 12.47 -22.79 -15.09
N THR A 213 11.53 -23.72 -14.87
CA THR A 213 10.14 -23.42 -14.45
C THR A 213 9.97 -23.26 -12.94
N LYS A 214 11.06 -23.40 -12.15
CA LYS A 214 11.00 -23.36 -10.67
C LYS A 214 10.45 -22.04 -10.11
N GLY A 215 10.62 -20.93 -10.83
CA GLY A 215 10.07 -19.62 -10.41
C GLY A 215 8.55 -19.48 -10.56
N LEU A 216 7.93 -20.29 -11.43
CA LEU A 216 6.51 -20.18 -11.78
C LEU A 216 5.58 -20.92 -10.80
N GLN A 217 6.10 -21.92 -10.08
CA GLN A 217 5.32 -22.74 -9.13
C GLN A 217 4.83 -21.94 -7.90
N GLY A 218 5.52 -20.85 -7.53
CA GLY A 218 5.13 -20.00 -6.40
C GLY A 218 4.07 -18.94 -6.73
N LEU A 219 3.69 -18.76 -8.00
CA LEU A 219 2.83 -17.65 -8.44
C LEU A 219 1.33 -17.96 -8.42
N ALA A 220 0.93 -19.12 -7.87
CA ALA A 220 -0.47 -19.56 -7.75
C ALA A 220 -1.28 -19.36 -9.04
N LEU A 221 -0.67 -19.71 -10.18
CA LEU A 221 -1.22 -19.49 -11.53
C LEU A 221 -2.58 -20.17 -11.71
N ASP A 222 -2.81 -21.28 -11.02
CA ASP A 222 -4.11 -21.99 -11.03
C ASP A 222 -5.25 -21.09 -10.54
N ARG A 223 -5.03 -20.28 -9.49
CA ARG A 223 -6.05 -19.34 -9.00
C ARG A 223 -6.33 -18.22 -9.99
N VAL A 224 -5.29 -17.74 -10.69
CA VAL A 224 -5.46 -16.71 -11.73
C VAL A 224 -6.26 -17.29 -12.90
N LEU A 225 -6.00 -18.54 -13.26
CA LEU A 225 -6.74 -19.28 -14.28
C LEU A 225 -8.20 -19.50 -13.86
N ASP A 226 -8.46 -19.85 -12.60
CA ASP A 226 -9.81 -20.02 -12.06
C ASP A 226 -10.59 -18.70 -12.05
N ILE A 227 -9.96 -17.59 -11.65
CA ILE A 227 -10.58 -16.24 -11.73
C ILE A 227 -10.91 -15.89 -13.18
N HIS A 228 -10.00 -16.19 -14.12
CA HIS A 228 -10.24 -15.96 -15.54
C HIS A 228 -11.41 -16.79 -16.06
N LYS A 229 -11.48 -18.07 -15.71
CA LYS A 229 -12.60 -18.97 -16.06
C LYS A 229 -13.92 -18.48 -15.46
N LEU A 230 -13.92 -18.00 -14.21
CA LEU A 230 -15.11 -17.42 -13.58
C LEU A 230 -15.56 -16.14 -14.30
N PHE A 231 -14.62 -15.30 -14.73
CA PHE A 231 -14.91 -14.08 -15.46
C PHE A 231 -15.51 -14.36 -16.85
N THR A 232 -14.95 -15.32 -17.60
CA THR A 232 -15.45 -15.71 -18.94
C THR A 232 -16.72 -16.56 -18.90
N ALA A 233 -16.92 -17.36 -17.85
CA ALA A 233 -18.18 -18.09 -17.65
C ALA A 233 -19.35 -17.16 -17.30
N GLY A 234 -19.09 -16.03 -16.63
CA GLY A 234 -20.11 -15.03 -16.30
C GLY A 234 -20.62 -14.22 -17.50
N THR A 235 -19.85 -14.10 -18.58
CA THR A 235 -20.26 -13.40 -19.80
C THR A 235 -21.12 -14.25 -20.75
N ASN A 236 -21.08 -15.58 -20.62
CA ASN A 236 -21.79 -16.51 -21.50
C ASN A 236 -23.24 -16.85 -21.06
N LYS A 237 -23.78 -16.21 -20.01
CA LYS A 237 -25.18 -16.40 -19.55
C LYS A 237 -26.10 -15.21 -19.88
N ARG A 238 -25.84 -14.50 -20.97
CA ARG A 238 -26.75 -13.49 -21.52
C ARG A 238 -27.23 -13.94 -22.90
N GLU A 239 -28.09 -14.95 -22.90
CA GLU A 239 -29.06 -15.24 -23.97
C GLU A 239 -30.44 -15.38 -23.33
#